data_AF-A0A132B2Q7-F1
#
_entry.id   AF-A0A132B2Q7-F1
#
_cell.length_a   1.000
_cell.length_b   1.000
_cell.length_c   1.000
_cell.angle_alpha   90.00
_cell.angle_beta   90.00
_cell.angle_gamma   90.00
#
_symmetry.space_group_name_H-M   'P 1'
#
loop_
_entity.id
_entity.type
_entity.pdbx_description
1 polymer ?
#
loop_
_entity_poly.entity_id
_entity_poly.type
_entity_poly.pdbx_seq_one_letter_code
_entity_poly.pdbx_strand_id
1 'polypeptide(L)'
;MASRAEAGRDAFTFIDRTVDIDQDGEPGPPHVFPKFGDLTSAKLPQPIVQLLEDLREKYPDHVVTYADTYSLNLLAFAAAGLATATLDIETDSIFRVRVWQQPIRRGAIGQLAEGRGFAKYRYRWGDEDFILYCITVSIFSMQFVLKEYGPGEGQLSHSAATDTLLAQVGLWSHRTLKGIYVYDLFWRLDLALYEQVQKATWDKVILDPGMKKDLTSVSGRFFDSKAVYDDLGVPWKRGLIFYGPAGNGKTISIKALMHTLAERKDSIPTLYVKSAPRTLDIRNIFALARQMTPCLLVLEDIDTIVTAQTRSYFFNEVDGLENNDGILMVASTNHIDELDPGLSKRPSRFDRKYLFPAPSKAERVQYVQYWRQKLKKKPEVVFPESLVEPIADITHDFSFAYIQEAFVSSLLDIAHHHDDEGEDEEAVDEAGGGDEDLDKYELWRVLKEQVKILRDEMDAEALRVDPDFTTFAAHTAPPASHNYVEDSGYPSTNPEDSNLLHHTYSESSHGSAIHQPLAIRGIHPGDGFSALQPPFSGPACPTFGDSRDQLRGMTWFEIGHK
;
A
#
# COMPACT_ATOMS: atom_id res chain seq x y z
N MET A 1 31.40 65.72 10.76
CA MET A 1 31.96 64.36 10.69
C MET A 1 30.76 63.42 10.62
N ALA A 2 30.33 62.97 9.43
CA ALA A 2 30.65 61.66 8.80
C ALA A 2 30.26 60.47 9.71
N SER A 3 29.58 59.39 9.32
CA SER A 3 28.93 58.90 8.08
C SER A 3 28.18 57.59 8.45
N ARG A 4 27.10 57.23 7.71
CA ARG A 4 26.67 55.87 7.28
C ARG A 4 26.96 54.62 8.16
N ALA A 5 25.94 53.78 8.41
CA ALA A 5 25.83 52.38 7.93
C ALA A 5 24.58 51.64 8.48
N GLU A 6 24.08 50.71 7.67
CA GLU A 6 22.87 49.87 7.81
C GLU A 6 23.06 48.61 8.69
N ALA A 7 21.93 47.95 8.99
CA ALA A 7 21.67 46.48 8.89
C ALA A 7 21.41 45.64 10.18
N GLY A 8 20.41 44.75 10.06
CA GLY A 8 20.19 43.51 10.87
C GLY A 8 18.95 43.55 11.79
N ARG A 9 17.76 43.09 11.36
CA ARG A 9 17.22 41.71 11.51
C ARG A 9 17.58 41.03 12.83
N ASP A 10 16.61 40.94 13.75
CA ASP A 10 16.12 39.67 14.32
C ASP A 10 15.11 39.95 15.46
N ALA A 11 13.83 39.78 15.16
CA ALA A 11 12.76 39.71 16.16
C ALA A 11 12.59 38.24 16.55
N PHE A 12 13.42 37.77 17.50
CA PHE A 12 13.15 36.54 18.25
C PHE A 12 12.41 36.91 19.54
N THR A 13 11.26 36.26 19.74
CA THR A 13 10.47 36.32 20.97
C THR A 13 11.32 35.88 22.16
N PHE A 14 11.37 36.72 23.19
CA PHE A 14 12.12 36.48 24.42
C PHE A 14 11.70 35.16 25.08
N ILE A 15 12.66 34.24 25.26
CA ILE A 15 12.52 33.14 26.23
C ILE A 15 12.89 33.74 27.58
N ASP A 16 11.90 33.98 28.43
CA ASP A 16 12.13 34.32 29.83
C ASP A 16 12.79 33.11 30.51
N ARG A 17 14.05 33.26 30.90
CA ARG A 17 14.79 32.28 31.71
C ARG A 17 14.74 32.76 33.15
N THR A 18 13.60 32.59 33.80
CA THR A 18 13.59 32.53 35.26
C THR A 18 14.28 31.24 35.67
N VAL A 19 15.51 31.39 36.16
CA VAL A 19 16.27 30.33 36.82
C VAL A 19 15.71 30.25 38.24
N ASP A 20 15.10 29.14 38.63
CA ASP A 20 14.74 28.90 40.03
C ASP A 20 16.04 28.80 40.84
N ILE A 21 16.21 29.74 41.78
CA ILE A 21 17.37 29.81 42.67
C ILE A 21 16.93 29.19 44.00
N ASP A 22 17.59 28.10 44.41
CA ASP A 22 17.39 27.56 45.76
C ASP A 22 17.94 28.53 46.82
N GLN A 23 17.51 28.39 48.08
CA GLN A 23 17.75 29.34 49.17
C GLN A 23 19.24 29.63 49.50
N ASP A 24 20.18 28.94 48.86
CA ASP A 24 21.63 29.12 49.03
C ASP A 24 22.36 29.67 47.78
N GLY A 25 21.64 30.11 46.74
CA GLY A 25 22.22 30.93 45.67
C GLY A 25 23.00 30.19 44.57
N GLU A 26 23.03 28.86 44.57
CA GLU A 26 23.51 28.06 43.42
C GLU A 26 22.32 27.60 42.55
N PRO A 27 22.42 27.64 41.21
CA PRO A 27 21.37 27.12 40.34
C PRO A 27 21.30 25.59 40.51
N GLY A 28 20.20 25.13 41.13
CA GLY A 28 19.91 23.71 41.25
C GLY A 28 19.88 23.00 39.88
N PRO A 29 20.12 21.68 39.83
CA PRO A 29 20.13 20.94 38.58
C PRO A 29 18.80 21.15 37.84
N PRO A 30 18.81 21.44 36.52
CA PRO A 30 17.59 21.77 35.79
C PRO A 30 16.58 20.63 35.89
N HIS A 31 15.52 20.85 36.68
CA HIS A 31 14.47 19.87 36.86
C HIS A 31 13.54 19.89 35.63
N VAL A 32 13.66 18.88 34.78
CA VAL A 32 12.80 18.70 33.60
C VAL A 32 11.38 18.29 34.00
N PHE A 33 11.24 17.64 35.17
CA PHE A 33 9.99 17.05 35.63
C PHE A 33 8.87 18.07 35.94
N PRO A 34 9.11 19.21 36.61
CA PRO A 34 8.11 20.27 36.76
C PRO A 34 7.65 20.84 35.42
N LYS A 35 8.58 21.10 34.47
CA LYS A 35 8.25 21.55 33.11
C LYS A 35 7.42 20.52 32.33
N PHE A 36 7.73 19.24 32.48
CA PHE A 36 6.92 18.15 31.91
C PHE A 36 5.54 18.08 32.57
N GLY A 37 5.47 18.26 33.90
CA GLY A 37 4.22 18.38 34.66
C GLY A 37 3.36 19.54 34.18
N ASP A 38 3.95 20.71 33.92
CA ASP A 38 3.25 21.88 33.37
C ASP A 38 2.77 21.64 31.94
N LEU A 39 3.57 20.99 31.10
CA LEU A 39 3.19 20.60 29.74
C LEU A 39 2.08 19.54 29.69
N THR A 40 1.96 18.70 30.73
CA THR A 40 1.00 17.58 30.79
C THR A 40 -0.19 17.82 31.71
N SER A 41 -0.20 18.92 32.47
CA SER A 41 -1.28 19.31 33.38
C SER A 41 -2.40 20.10 32.70
N ALA A 42 -2.25 20.45 31.42
CA ALA A 42 -3.34 21.05 30.65
C ALA A 42 -4.52 20.07 30.56
N LYS A 43 -5.75 20.59 30.76
CA LYS A 43 -6.97 19.85 30.41
C LYS A 43 -6.89 19.50 28.92
N LEU A 44 -6.61 18.24 28.59
CA LEU A 44 -6.63 17.79 27.20
C LEU A 44 -8.06 18.02 26.68
N PRO A 45 -8.28 18.87 25.67
CA PRO A 45 -9.59 18.99 25.06
C PRO A 45 -9.92 17.62 24.49
N GLN A 46 -11.05 17.04 24.90
CA GLN A 46 -11.65 15.85 24.30
C GLN A 46 -12.71 16.35 23.32
N PRO A 47 -12.36 16.66 22.05
CA PRO A 47 -13.24 17.45 21.19
C PRO A 47 -14.51 16.69 20.84
N ILE A 48 -14.44 15.36 20.76
CA ILE A 48 -15.62 14.50 20.54
C ILE A 48 -16.62 14.69 21.69
N VAL A 49 -16.15 14.56 22.94
CA VAL A 49 -17.02 14.64 24.12
C VAL A 49 -17.60 16.04 24.26
N GLN A 50 -16.77 17.08 24.09
CA GLN A 50 -17.25 18.46 24.19
C GLN A 50 -18.28 18.78 23.12
N LEU A 51 -18.01 18.45 21.85
CA LEU A 51 -18.94 18.69 20.75
C LEU A 51 -20.22 17.87 20.91
N LEU A 52 -20.13 16.64 21.42
CA LEU A 52 -21.30 15.82 21.70
C LEU A 52 -22.22 16.49 22.71
N GLU A 53 -21.67 17.01 23.81
CA GLU A 53 -22.44 17.73 24.84
C GLU A 53 -22.99 19.06 24.32
N ASP A 54 -22.18 19.85 23.61
CA ASP A 54 -22.61 21.13 23.02
C ASP A 54 -23.76 20.91 22.00
N LEU A 55 -23.70 19.84 21.22
CA LEU A 55 -24.77 19.46 20.28
C LEU A 55 -26.03 18.98 21.01
N ARG A 56 -25.90 18.24 22.11
CA ARG A 56 -27.04 17.82 22.94
C ARG A 56 -27.73 19.02 23.58
N GLU A 57 -26.98 19.99 24.09
CA GLU A 57 -27.52 21.22 24.65
C GLU A 57 -28.24 22.05 23.58
N LYS A 58 -27.65 22.17 22.38
CA LYS A 58 -28.25 22.90 21.26
C LYS A 58 -29.51 22.22 20.69
N TYR A 59 -29.56 20.89 20.70
CA TYR A 59 -30.66 20.10 20.15
C TYR A 59 -31.25 19.16 21.22
N PRO A 60 -32.02 19.70 22.19
CA PRO A 60 -32.49 18.95 23.36
C PRO A 60 -33.56 17.91 23.03
N ASP A 61 -34.16 17.97 21.83
CA ASP A 61 -35.18 17.03 21.35
C ASP A 61 -34.62 15.99 20.36
N HIS A 62 -33.30 15.90 20.25
CA HIS A 62 -32.62 15.01 19.30
C HIS A 62 -31.72 13.99 20.02
N VAL A 63 -31.60 12.81 19.42
CA VAL A 63 -30.51 11.89 19.68
C VAL A 63 -29.30 12.36 18.88
N VAL A 64 -28.16 12.57 19.55
CA VAL A 64 -26.89 12.93 18.90
C VAL A 64 -25.99 11.69 18.85
N THR A 65 -25.70 11.22 17.64
CA THR A 65 -24.89 10.01 17.42
C THR A 65 -23.56 10.39 16.78
N TYR A 66 -22.45 10.09 17.45
CA TYR A 66 -21.13 10.12 16.82
C TYR A 66 -20.96 8.87 15.94
N ALA A 67 -20.53 9.07 14.69
CA ALA A 67 -20.21 7.99 13.77
C ALA A 67 -18.79 8.18 13.22
N ASP A 68 -18.01 7.11 13.09
CA ASP A 68 -16.65 7.24 12.54
C ASP A 68 -16.71 7.46 11.02
N THR A 69 -15.91 8.39 10.50
CA THR A 69 -15.93 8.71 9.06
C THR A 69 -15.21 7.68 8.20
N TYR A 70 -14.46 6.76 8.81
CA TYR A 70 -13.66 5.76 8.08
C TYR A 70 -14.55 4.64 7.54
N SER A 71 -15.43 4.12 8.39
CA SER A 71 -16.33 3.01 8.07
C SER A 71 -17.67 3.51 7.52
N LEU A 72 -18.07 4.74 7.89
CA LEU A 72 -19.40 5.29 7.60
C LEU A 72 -19.29 6.63 6.87
N ASN A 73 -19.04 6.64 5.55
CA ASN A 73 -18.91 7.90 4.81
C ASN A 73 -20.27 8.43 4.32
N LEU A 74 -21.01 9.14 5.17
CA LEU A 74 -22.36 9.65 4.84
C LEU A 74 -22.38 10.63 3.65
N LEU A 75 -21.36 11.47 3.50
CA LEU A 75 -21.28 12.40 2.36
C LEU A 75 -21.00 11.67 1.05
N ALA A 76 -20.16 10.64 1.04
CA ALA A 76 -19.93 9.81 -0.14
C ALA A 76 -21.18 8.99 -0.49
N PHE A 77 -21.89 8.46 0.50
CA PHE A 77 -23.17 7.76 0.31
C PHE A 77 -24.22 8.67 -0.36
N ALA A 78 -24.31 9.93 0.07
CA ALA A 78 -25.16 10.93 -0.57
C ALA A 78 -24.68 11.31 -1.99
N ALA A 79 -23.37 11.48 -2.19
CA ALA A 79 -22.80 11.77 -3.50
C ALA A 79 -23.03 10.64 -4.52
N ALA A 80 -23.17 9.40 -4.06
CA ALA A 80 -23.56 8.26 -4.89
C ALA A 80 -25.06 8.26 -5.27
N GLY A 81 -25.83 9.27 -4.85
CA GLY A 81 -27.26 9.40 -5.15
C GLY A 81 -28.18 8.57 -4.26
N LEU A 82 -27.66 7.96 -3.20
CA LEU A 82 -28.44 7.11 -2.29
C LEU A 82 -29.08 7.89 -1.14
N ALA A 83 -28.64 9.12 -0.92
CA ALA A 83 -29.18 10.09 0.03
C ALA A 83 -28.97 11.50 -0.53
N THR A 84 -29.57 12.51 0.10
CA THR A 84 -29.29 13.91 -0.23
C THR A 84 -28.64 14.60 0.95
N ALA A 85 -27.50 15.25 0.71
CA ALA A 85 -26.82 16.10 1.69
C ALA A 85 -26.77 17.53 1.17
N THR A 86 -27.62 18.40 1.71
CA THR A 86 -27.65 19.83 1.35
C THR A 86 -26.88 20.62 2.39
N LEU A 87 -25.83 21.32 1.95
CA LEU A 87 -25.01 22.15 2.83
C LEU A 87 -25.85 23.28 3.43
N ASP A 88 -25.83 23.42 4.75
CA ASP A 88 -26.48 24.49 5.48
C ASP A 88 -25.46 25.62 5.70
N ILE A 89 -25.72 26.77 5.06
CA ILE A 89 -24.93 27.99 5.17
C ILE A 89 -25.66 29.11 5.92
N GLU A 90 -26.87 28.84 6.39
CA GLU A 90 -27.77 29.85 6.95
C GLU A 90 -27.82 29.75 8.47
N THR A 91 -27.77 28.53 9.02
CA THR A 91 -28.05 28.29 10.44
C THR A 91 -26.81 27.94 11.28
N ASP A 92 -25.65 27.77 10.65
CA ASP A 92 -24.39 27.51 11.35
C ASP A 92 -23.17 28.01 10.56
N SER A 93 -22.03 28.12 11.24
CA SER A 93 -20.77 28.52 10.62
C SER A 93 -20.23 27.44 9.68
N ILE A 94 -19.41 27.86 8.71
CA ILE A 94 -18.71 26.94 7.82
C ILE A 94 -17.22 27.26 7.76
N PHE A 95 -16.40 26.24 8.00
CA PHE A 95 -14.96 26.32 7.80
C PHE A 95 -14.60 25.61 6.50
N ARG A 96 -14.23 26.39 5.48
CA ARG A 96 -13.80 25.90 4.17
C ARG A 96 -12.29 25.98 4.05
N VAL A 97 -11.70 24.93 3.50
CA VAL A 97 -10.27 24.89 3.15
C VAL A 97 -10.18 24.82 1.63
N ARG A 98 -9.42 25.74 1.03
CA ARG A 98 -9.15 25.72 -0.41
C ARG A 98 -7.74 25.21 -0.61
N VAL A 99 -7.59 24.11 -1.35
CA VAL A 99 -6.29 23.48 -1.61
C VAL A 99 -6.05 23.44 -3.10
N TRP A 100 -4.88 23.93 -3.51
CA TRP A 100 -4.40 23.69 -4.86
C TRP A 100 -3.91 22.24 -4.96
N GLN A 101 -4.68 21.38 -5.61
CA GLN A 101 -4.24 20.03 -5.94
C GLN A 101 -3.29 20.12 -7.12
N GLN A 102 -2.00 19.99 -6.83
CA GLN A 102 -0.99 19.88 -7.87
C GLN A 102 -1.25 18.60 -8.67
N PRO A 103 -1.12 18.66 -10.00
CA PRO A 103 -1.25 17.47 -10.81
C PRO A 103 -0.03 16.58 -10.60
N ILE A 104 -0.26 15.27 -10.54
CA ILE A 104 0.80 14.26 -10.40
C ILE A 104 1.76 14.30 -11.60
N ARG A 105 1.27 14.73 -12.78
CA ARG A 105 2.06 14.82 -14.01
C ARG A 105 2.43 16.27 -14.33
N ARG A 106 3.71 16.50 -14.60
CA ARG A 106 4.23 17.78 -15.12
C ARG A 106 3.51 18.12 -16.43
N GLY A 107 2.93 19.31 -16.53
CA GLY A 107 2.19 19.79 -17.72
C GLY A 107 0.67 19.64 -17.66
N ALA A 108 0.12 18.88 -16.71
CA ALA A 108 -1.30 19.01 -16.38
C ALA A 108 -1.53 20.30 -15.58
N ILE A 109 -2.75 20.85 -15.66
CA ILE A 109 -3.15 22.02 -14.88
C ILE A 109 -3.68 21.49 -13.56
N GLY A 110 -3.16 22.02 -12.44
CA GLY A 110 -3.70 21.72 -11.12
C GLY A 110 -5.14 22.21 -10.99
N GLN A 111 -5.85 21.71 -9.98
CA GLN A 111 -7.21 22.14 -9.73
C GLN A 111 -7.34 22.69 -8.32
N LEU A 112 -8.19 23.71 -8.17
CA LEU A 112 -8.54 24.23 -6.87
C LEU A 112 -9.63 23.35 -6.27
N ALA A 113 -9.26 22.53 -5.28
CA ALA A 113 -10.19 21.71 -4.51
C ALA A 113 -10.69 22.48 -3.29
N GLU A 114 -11.92 22.16 -2.86
CA GLU A 114 -12.49 22.65 -1.60
C GLU A 114 -12.69 21.46 -0.65
N GLY A 115 -12.00 21.50 0.48
CA GLY A 115 -12.29 20.70 1.66
C GLY A 115 -13.14 21.49 2.65
N ARG A 116 -13.81 20.80 3.57
CA ARG A 116 -14.61 21.42 4.64
C ARG A 116 -14.11 20.89 5.97
N GLY A 117 -13.57 21.79 6.79
CA GLY A 117 -13.11 21.46 8.13
C GLY A 117 -14.21 21.54 9.19
N PHE A 118 -15.30 22.26 8.92
CA PHE A 118 -16.51 22.23 9.73
C PHE A 118 -17.69 22.60 8.84
N ALA A 119 -18.73 21.77 8.79
CA ALA A 119 -19.94 22.02 8.02
C ALA A 119 -21.15 21.30 8.61
N LYS A 120 -22.30 21.96 8.52
CA LYS A 120 -23.63 21.40 8.80
C LYS A 120 -24.34 21.08 7.49
N TYR A 121 -25.07 19.97 7.46
CA TYR A 121 -25.90 19.56 6.32
C TYR A 121 -27.30 19.20 6.80
N ARG A 122 -28.30 19.54 5.99
CA ARG A 122 -29.58 18.85 5.99
C ARG A 122 -29.39 17.55 5.22
N TYR A 123 -29.58 16.43 5.90
CA TYR A 123 -29.35 15.11 5.34
C TYR A 123 -30.66 14.34 5.27
N ARG A 124 -31.02 13.82 4.10
CA ARG A 124 -32.27 13.05 3.92
C ARG A 124 -31.96 11.71 3.30
N TRP A 125 -32.52 10.65 3.88
CA TRP A 125 -32.39 9.29 3.39
C TRP A 125 -33.74 8.58 3.50
N GLY A 126 -34.29 8.13 2.36
CA GLY A 126 -35.68 7.68 2.28
C GLY A 126 -36.65 8.80 2.70
N ASP A 127 -37.52 8.49 3.65
CA ASP A 127 -38.48 9.43 4.24
C ASP A 127 -37.97 10.10 5.53
N GLU A 128 -36.75 9.78 5.95
CA GLU A 128 -36.16 10.29 7.18
C GLU A 128 -35.27 11.52 6.91
N ASP A 129 -35.48 12.57 7.69
CA ASP A 129 -34.61 13.74 7.74
C ASP A 129 -33.69 13.68 8.98
N PHE A 130 -32.45 14.14 8.79
CA PHE A 130 -31.38 14.18 9.78
C PHE A 130 -30.62 15.50 9.67
N ILE A 131 -29.94 15.89 10.76
CA ILE A 131 -28.91 16.92 10.72
C ILE A 131 -27.56 16.22 10.79
N LEU A 132 -26.67 16.53 9.84
CA LEU A 132 -25.32 15.98 9.78
C LEU A 132 -24.30 17.09 10.02
N TYR A 133 -23.48 16.95 11.05
CA TYR A 133 -22.27 17.74 11.22
C TYR A 133 -21.07 16.95 10.72
N CYS A 134 -20.21 17.56 9.90
CA CYS A 134 -18.92 17.00 9.47
C CYS A 134 -17.80 17.95 9.88
N ILE A 135 -16.81 17.42 10.59
CA ILE A 135 -15.74 18.20 11.22
C ILE A 135 -14.41 17.50 10.96
N THR A 136 -13.43 18.24 10.45
CA THR A 136 -12.07 17.75 10.19
C THR A 136 -11.08 18.64 10.94
N VAL A 137 -10.33 18.04 11.86
CA VAL A 137 -9.29 18.69 12.67
C VAL A 137 -7.97 17.96 12.43
N SER A 138 -7.02 18.64 11.77
CA SER A 138 -5.75 18.03 11.37
C SER A 138 -5.98 16.74 10.56
N ILE A 139 -5.48 15.60 11.04
CA ILE A 139 -5.63 14.28 10.41
C ILE A 139 -6.92 13.54 10.81
N PHE A 140 -7.70 14.08 11.76
CA PHE A 140 -8.92 13.43 12.25
C PHE A 140 -10.16 14.01 11.58
N SER A 141 -11.07 13.13 11.17
CA SER A 141 -12.41 13.51 10.71
C SER A 141 -13.46 12.90 11.63
N MET A 142 -14.49 13.67 11.90
CA MET A 142 -15.58 13.38 12.81
C MET A 142 -16.89 13.72 12.12
N GLN A 143 -17.94 13.01 12.50
CA GLN A 143 -19.29 13.37 12.09
C GLN A 143 -20.29 13.03 13.19
N PHE A 144 -21.34 13.83 13.26
CA PHE A 144 -22.44 13.64 14.20
C PHE A 144 -23.74 13.63 13.41
N VAL A 145 -24.53 12.57 13.58
CA VAL A 145 -25.85 12.41 13.00
C VAL A 145 -26.87 12.69 14.10
N LEU A 146 -27.73 13.67 13.87
CA LEU A 146 -28.77 14.07 14.80
C LEU A 146 -30.13 13.71 14.22
N LYS A 147 -30.99 13.14 15.07
CA LYS A 147 -32.34 12.72 14.72
C LYS A 147 -33.30 13.07 15.85
N GLU A 148 -34.45 13.66 15.53
CA GLU A 148 -35.55 13.90 16.48
C GLU A 148 -36.00 12.60 17.14
N TYR A 149 -36.45 12.67 18.40
CA TYR A 149 -36.86 11.48 19.15
C TYR A 149 -38.00 10.71 18.48
N GLY A 150 -37.75 9.42 18.25
CA GLY A 150 -38.80 8.44 18.00
C GLY A 150 -39.56 8.03 19.28
N PRO A 151 -40.59 7.19 19.14
CA PRO A 151 -41.33 6.67 20.29
C PRO A 151 -40.42 5.94 21.29
N GLY A 152 -40.32 6.45 22.52
CA GLY A 152 -39.51 5.85 23.59
C GLY A 152 -38.02 6.19 23.54
N GLU A 153 -37.58 7.03 22.60
CA GLU A 153 -36.22 7.54 22.53
C GLU A 153 -36.04 8.79 23.42
N GLY A 154 -34.80 9.08 23.79
CA GLY A 154 -34.43 10.26 24.56
C GLY A 154 -32.98 10.65 24.33
N GLN A 155 -32.51 11.73 24.95
CA GLN A 155 -31.22 12.37 24.61
C GLN A 155 -29.98 11.45 24.71
N LEU A 156 -30.06 10.44 25.58
CA LEU A 156 -29.00 9.48 25.85
C LEU A 156 -29.27 8.09 25.25
N SER A 157 -30.39 7.90 24.53
CA SER A 157 -30.68 6.63 23.86
C SER A 157 -29.98 6.54 22.50
N HIS A 158 -30.14 5.40 21.82
CA HIS A 158 -29.90 5.29 20.39
C HIS A 158 -31.14 5.74 19.61
N SER A 159 -30.96 6.02 18.32
CA SER A 159 -32.07 6.27 17.41
C SER A 159 -32.15 5.15 16.37
N ALA A 160 -33.29 4.46 16.31
CA ALA A 160 -33.47 3.32 15.40
C ALA A 160 -33.32 3.75 13.92
N ALA A 161 -33.77 4.96 13.58
CA ALA A 161 -33.62 5.53 12.24
C ALA A 161 -32.14 5.79 11.90
N THR A 162 -31.38 6.36 12.85
CA THR A 162 -29.94 6.59 12.69
C THR A 162 -29.18 5.27 12.56
N ASP A 163 -29.45 4.28 13.41
CA ASP A 163 -28.80 2.97 13.35
C ASP A 163 -29.06 2.26 12.01
N THR A 164 -30.28 2.37 11.49
CA THR A 164 -30.65 1.83 10.18
C THR A 164 -29.88 2.53 9.05
N LEU A 165 -29.80 3.86 9.08
CA LEU A 165 -29.01 4.64 8.12
C LEU A 165 -27.53 4.21 8.17
N LEU A 166 -26.92 4.18 9.36
CA LEU A 166 -25.52 3.83 9.52
C LEU A 166 -25.24 2.40 9.04
N ALA A 167 -26.12 1.43 9.33
CA ALA A 167 -26.00 0.07 8.82
C ALA A 167 -26.03 0.03 7.28
N GLN A 168 -26.91 0.80 6.63
CA GLN A 168 -26.99 0.85 5.16
C GLN A 168 -25.77 1.54 4.54
N VAL A 169 -25.27 2.62 5.16
CA VAL A 169 -24.02 3.28 4.74
C VAL A 169 -22.84 2.31 4.86
N GLY A 170 -22.74 1.55 5.97
CA GLY A 170 -21.71 0.54 6.16
C GLY A 170 -21.79 -0.56 5.09
N LEU A 171 -22.97 -1.13 4.85
CA LEU A 171 -23.20 -2.14 3.81
C LEU A 171 -22.84 -1.62 2.41
N TRP A 172 -23.17 -0.37 2.10
CA TRP A 172 -22.82 0.27 0.83
C TRP A 172 -21.32 0.48 0.67
N SER A 173 -20.65 1.02 1.69
CA SER A 173 -19.21 1.27 1.68
C SER A 173 -18.44 -0.01 1.38
N HIS A 174 -18.84 -1.13 1.98
CA HIS A 174 -18.23 -2.44 1.75
C HIS A 174 -18.53 -3.04 0.36
N ARG A 175 -19.68 -2.73 -0.25
CA ARG A 175 -20.11 -3.34 -1.52
C ARG A 175 -19.76 -2.54 -2.78
N THR A 176 -19.59 -1.22 -2.65
CA THR A 176 -19.70 -0.31 -3.82
C THR A 176 -18.42 0.46 -4.14
N LEU A 177 -17.47 0.58 -3.19
CA LEU A 177 -16.22 1.28 -3.45
C LEU A 177 -15.36 0.49 -4.44
N LYS A 178 -15.42 0.91 -5.71
CA LYS A 178 -14.54 0.41 -6.77
C LYS A 178 -13.11 0.87 -6.48
N GLY A 179 -12.24 -0.07 -6.16
CA GLY A 179 -10.84 0.20 -5.91
C GLY A 179 -10.14 -1.02 -5.32
N ILE A 180 -8.81 -0.95 -5.27
CA ILE A 180 -8.00 -1.97 -4.59
C ILE A 180 -7.44 -1.33 -3.33
N TYR A 181 -7.64 -1.97 -2.19
CA TYR A 181 -6.99 -1.51 -0.96
C TYR A 181 -5.50 -1.78 -1.08
N VAL A 182 -4.70 -0.72 -1.02
CA VAL A 182 -3.24 -0.79 -1.03
C VAL A 182 -2.72 -0.43 0.36
N TYR A 183 -1.85 -1.27 0.90
CA TYR A 183 -1.12 -0.96 2.14
C TYR A 183 0.27 -0.41 1.81
N ASP A 184 0.51 0.79 2.28
CA ASP A 184 1.81 1.46 2.27
C ASP A 184 1.87 2.38 3.49
N LEU A 185 2.38 1.86 4.61
CA LEU A 185 2.29 2.40 5.98
C LEU A 185 0.87 2.49 6.56
N PHE A 186 -0.16 2.66 5.72
CA PHE A 186 -1.58 2.65 6.05
C PHE A 186 -2.41 2.16 4.85
N TRP A 187 -3.65 1.75 5.11
CA TRP A 187 -4.60 1.34 4.07
C TRP A 187 -5.14 2.54 3.30
N ARG A 188 -5.12 2.47 1.97
CA ARG A 188 -5.77 3.44 1.08
C ARG A 188 -6.44 2.74 -0.10
N LEU A 189 -7.54 3.30 -0.59
CA LEU A 189 -8.19 2.80 -1.80
C LEU A 189 -7.48 3.38 -3.04
N ASP A 190 -6.96 2.53 -3.91
CA ASP A 190 -6.22 2.93 -5.12
C ASP A 190 -7.03 2.64 -6.39
N LEU A 191 -7.62 3.71 -6.94
CA LEU A 191 -8.39 3.64 -8.19
C LEU A 191 -7.48 3.46 -9.42
N ALA A 192 -6.27 4.02 -9.40
CA ALA A 192 -5.34 3.90 -10.52
C ALA A 192 -4.85 2.45 -10.69
N LEU A 193 -4.55 1.76 -9.59
CA LEU A 193 -4.25 0.34 -9.60
C LEU A 193 -5.47 -0.47 -10.06
N TYR A 194 -6.67 -0.10 -9.62
CA TYR A 194 -7.91 -0.75 -10.07
C TYR A 194 -8.07 -0.67 -11.59
N GLU A 195 -7.93 0.51 -12.19
CA GLU A 195 -7.98 0.69 -13.65
C GLU A 195 -6.91 -0.11 -14.40
N GLN A 196 -5.72 -0.29 -13.81
CA GLN A 196 -4.69 -1.16 -14.39
C GLN A 196 -5.09 -2.63 -14.34
N VAL A 197 -5.64 -3.09 -13.21
CA VAL A 197 -6.12 -4.46 -13.05
C VAL A 197 -7.24 -4.76 -14.04
N GLN A 198 -8.18 -3.84 -14.24
CA GLN A 198 -9.25 -3.97 -15.24
C GLN A 198 -8.75 -4.18 -16.68
N LYS A 199 -7.50 -3.80 -16.98
CA LYS A 199 -6.88 -4.00 -18.30
C LYS A 199 -6.05 -5.28 -18.40
N ALA A 200 -5.68 -5.87 -17.27
CA ALA A 200 -4.79 -7.02 -17.16
C ALA A 200 -5.60 -8.32 -17.21
N THR A 201 -5.80 -8.87 -18.40
CA THR A 201 -6.51 -10.14 -18.62
C THR A 201 -5.54 -11.24 -19.03
N TRP A 202 -5.85 -12.51 -18.74
CA TRP A 202 -4.94 -13.66 -18.98
C TRP A 202 -4.56 -13.87 -20.45
N ASP A 203 -5.37 -13.39 -21.39
CA ASP A 203 -5.06 -13.38 -22.83
C ASP A 203 -3.92 -12.41 -23.19
N LYS A 204 -3.71 -11.36 -22.38
CA LYS A 204 -2.65 -10.37 -22.58
C LYS A 204 -1.35 -10.69 -21.85
N VAL A 205 -1.39 -11.63 -20.92
CA VAL A 205 -0.19 -12.10 -20.21
C VAL A 205 0.51 -13.12 -21.09
N ILE A 206 1.78 -12.95 -21.44
CA ILE A 206 2.56 -14.01 -22.09
C ILE A 206 3.18 -14.86 -20.98
N LEU A 207 2.79 -16.14 -20.94
CA LEU A 207 3.20 -17.10 -19.91
C LEU A 207 2.89 -18.52 -20.41
N ASP A 208 3.63 -19.51 -19.92
CA ASP A 208 3.34 -20.93 -20.12
C ASP A 208 1.83 -21.25 -19.98
N PRO A 209 1.20 -21.86 -21.01
CA PRO A 209 -0.23 -22.18 -20.99
C PRO A 209 -0.63 -23.12 -19.85
N GLY A 210 0.25 -24.04 -19.45
CA GLY A 210 0.04 -24.94 -18.32
C GLY A 210 -0.06 -24.19 -17.00
N MET A 211 0.89 -23.28 -16.77
CA MET A 211 0.93 -22.40 -15.61
C MET A 211 -0.31 -21.50 -15.53
N LYS A 212 -0.70 -20.85 -16.64
CA LYS A 212 -1.94 -20.05 -16.67
C LYS A 212 -3.16 -20.86 -16.25
N LYS A 213 -3.33 -22.04 -16.85
CA LYS A 213 -4.46 -22.94 -16.56
C LYS A 213 -4.46 -23.36 -15.10
N ASP A 214 -3.30 -23.70 -14.54
CA ASP A 214 -3.19 -24.09 -13.14
C ASP A 214 -3.49 -22.92 -12.19
N LEU A 215 -2.96 -21.73 -12.42
CA LEU A 215 -3.23 -20.54 -11.61
C LEU A 215 -4.71 -20.17 -11.59
N THR A 216 -5.36 -20.14 -12.75
CA THR A 216 -6.81 -19.89 -12.85
C THR A 216 -7.61 -21.00 -12.16
N SER A 217 -7.21 -22.26 -12.33
CA SER A 217 -7.91 -23.39 -11.71
C SER A 217 -7.77 -23.43 -10.19
N VAL A 218 -6.58 -23.16 -9.65
CA VAL A 218 -6.31 -23.21 -8.20
C VAL A 218 -7.08 -22.12 -7.48
N SER A 219 -7.04 -20.90 -8.01
CA SER A 219 -7.74 -19.76 -7.42
C SER A 219 -9.26 -19.91 -7.52
N GLY A 220 -9.80 -20.30 -8.68
CA GLY A 220 -11.23 -20.54 -8.85
C GLY A 220 -11.74 -21.64 -7.90
N ARG A 221 -11.10 -22.82 -7.93
CA ARG A 221 -11.48 -23.94 -7.06
C ARG A 221 -11.38 -23.58 -5.58
N PHE A 222 -10.38 -22.81 -5.17
CA PHE A 222 -10.26 -22.38 -3.78
C PHE A 222 -11.51 -21.66 -3.30
N PHE A 223 -12.00 -20.66 -4.05
CA PHE A 223 -13.19 -19.90 -3.66
C PHE A 223 -14.50 -20.67 -3.87
N ASP A 224 -14.57 -21.58 -4.84
CA ASP A 224 -15.77 -22.38 -5.12
C ASP A 224 -15.96 -23.54 -4.14
N SER A 225 -14.92 -23.93 -3.39
CA SER A 225 -14.92 -25.18 -2.60
C SER A 225 -15.10 -24.97 -1.10
N LYS A 226 -15.62 -23.82 -0.62
CA LYS A 226 -15.78 -23.56 0.83
C LYS A 226 -16.43 -24.72 1.58
N ALA A 227 -17.57 -25.23 1.07
CA ALA A 227 -18.29 -26.33 1.70
C ALA A 227 -17.43 -27.61 1.83
N VAL A 228 -16.56 -27.88 0.86
CA VAL A 228 -15.64 -29.04 0.90
C VAL A 228 -14.59 -28.86 2.00
N TYR A 229 -14.08 -27.64 2.21
CA TYR A 229 -13.17 -27.35 3.31
C TYR A 229 -13.85 -27.54 4.66
N ASP A 230 -15.08 -27.03 4.80
CA ASP A 230 -15.90 -27.17 6.02
C ASP A 230 -16.17 -28.66 6.32
N ASP A 231 -16.62 -29.43 5.33
CA ASP A 231 -16.95 -30.86 5.47
C ASP A 231 -15.75 -31.72 5.87
N LEU A 232 -14.56 -31.37 5.38
CA LEU A 232 -13.31 -32.07 5.69
C LEU A 232 -12.65 -31.59 7.00
N GLY A 233 -13.15 -30.50 7.60
CA GLY A 233 -12.54 -29.88 8.78
C GLY A 233 -11.14 -29.31 8.53
N VAL A 234 -10.83 -28.92 7.29
CA VAL A 234 -9.53 -28.36 6.90
C VAL A 234 -9.64 -26.84 6.81
N PRO A 235 -8.67 -26.05 7.32
CA PRO A 235 -8.70 -24.59 7.22
C PRO A 235 -8.88 -24.11 5.78
N TRP A 236 -9.83 -23.21 5.55
CA TRP A 236 -10.11 -22.65 4.22
C TRP A 236 -9.17 -21.50 3.90
N LYS A 237 -7.86 -21.75 3.96
CA LYS A 237 -6.81 -20.79 3.61
C LYS A 237 -5.81 -21.43 2.66
N ARG A 238 -5.16 -20.64 1.82
CA ARG A 238 -4.14 -21.14 0.88
C ARG A 238 -3.12 -20.06 0.55
N GLY A 239 -1.86 -20.44 0.37
CA GLY A 239 -0.80 -19.52 -0.06
C GLY A 239 -0.11 -19.96 -1.36
N LEU A 240 0.13 -19.00 -2.25
CA LEU A 240 0.92 -19.14 -3.48
C LEU A 240 2.15 -18.23 -3.43
N ILE A 241 3.31 -18.72 -3.88
CA ILE A 241 4.52 -17.89 -4.09
C ILE A 241 4.83 -17.82 -5.57
N PHE A 242 4.99 -16.62 -6.11
CA PHE A 242 5.52 -16.34 -7.44
C PHE A 242 6.97 -15.93 -7.29
N TYR A 243 7.90 -16.66 -7.91
CA TYR A 243 9.33 -16.42 -7.74
C TYR A 243 10.09 -16.53 -9.06
N GLY A 244 11.28 -15.96 -9.10
CA GLY A 244 12.16 -15.96 -10.28
C GLY A 244 12.69 -14.56 -10.59
N PRO A 245 13.55 -14.41 -11.60
CA PRO A 245 14.20 -13.14 -11.91
C PRO A 245 13.22 -11.99 -12.17
N ALA A 246 13.67 -10.76 -11.90
CA ALA A 246 12.90 -9.54 -12.16
C ALA A 246 12.55 -9.40 -13.66
N GLY A 247 11.42 -8.75 -13.95
CA GLY A 247 11.01 -8.48 -15.33
C GLY A 247 10.33 -9.64 -16.09
N ASN A 248 10.09 -10.79 -15.46
CA ASN A 248 9.49 -11.98 -16.12
C ASN A 248 7.99 -12.19 -15.85
N GLY A 249 7.25 -11.12 -15.53
CA GLY A 249 5.79 -11.17 -15.54
C GLY A 249 5.08 -11.61 -14.25
N LYS A 250 5.76 -11.65 -13.10
CA LYS A 250 5.13 -11.91 -11.78
C LYS A 250 3.99 -10.92 -11.48
N THR A 251 4.26 -9.62 -11.49
CA THR A 251 3.28 -8.57 -11.14
C THR A 251 2.11 -8.51 -12.12
N ILE A 252 2.34 -8.66 -13.44
CA ILE A 252 1.23 -8.66 -14.41
C ILE A 252 0.34 -9.91 -14.26
N SER A 253 0.91 -11.06 -13.89
CA SER A 253 0.17 -12.29 -13.59
C SER A 253 -0.66 -12.15 -12.32
N ILE A 254 -0.14 -11.48 -11.29
CA ILE A 254 -0.92 -11.10 -10.09
C ILE A 254 -2.09 -10.21 -10.49
N LYS A 255 -1.87 -9.17 -11.30
CA LYS A 255 -2.96 -8.29 -11.80
C LYS A 255 -4.01 -9.07 -12.60
N ALA A 256 -3.61 -10.03 -13.43
CA ALA A 256 -4.54 -10.88 -14.17
C ALA A 256 -5.36 -11.80 -13.26
N LEU A 257 -4.74 -12.31 -12.20
CA LEU A 257 -5.46 -13.04 -11.16
C LEU A 257 -6.46 -12.15 -10.43
N MET A 258 -6.07 -10.94 -10.03
CA MET A 258 -6.95 -9.95 -9.39
C MET A 258 -8.16 -9.63 -10.27
N HIS A 259 -7.94 -9.38 -11.56
CA HIS A 259 -9.01 -9.15 -12.53
C HIS A 259 -9.99 -10.34 -12.58
N THR A 260 -9.45 -11.55 -12.74
CA THR A 260 -10.26 -12.77 -12.85
C THR A 260 -11.16 -12.96 -11.62
N LEU A 261 -10.63 -12.66 -10.44
CA LEU A 261 -11.34 -12.79 -9.17
C LEU A 261 -12.37 -11.68 -8.94
N ALA A 262 -12.11 -10.47 -9.44
CA ALA A 262 -13.07 -9.35 -9.40
C ALA A 262 -14.26 -9.56 -10.36
N GLU A 263 -14.05 -10.25 -11.48
CA GLU A 263 -15.09 -10.55 -12.48
C GLU A 263 -15.97 -11.78 -12.12
N ARG A 264 -15.70 -12.45 -11.00
CA ARG A 264 -16.55 -13.53 -10.50
C ARG A 264 -17.93 -12.99 -10.16
N LYS A 265 -18.96 -13.85 -10.27
CA LYS A 265 -20.33 -13.53 -9.83
C LYS A 265 -20.34 -13.06 -8.37
N ASP A 266 -19.65 -13.82 -7.52
CA ASP A 266 -19.30 -13.41 -6.17
C ASP A 266 -17.89 -12.80 -6.24
N SER A 267 -17.85 -11.50 -6.55
CA SER A 267 -16.61 -10.73 -6.71
C SER A 267 -15.76 -10.85 -5.45
N ILE A 268 -14.49 -11.21 -5.63
CA ILE A 268 -13.53 -11.34 -4.53
C ILE A 268 -12.68 -10.07 -4.45
N PRO A 269 -12.76 -9.29 -3.36
CA PRO A 269 -11.93 -8.10 -3.19
C PRO A 269 -10.45 -8.47 -3.08
N THR A 270 -9.58 -7.55 -3.53
CA THR A 270 -8.13 -7.67 -3.35
C THR A 270 -7.61 -6.64 -2.36
N LEU A 271 -6.76 -7.12 -1.44
CA LEU A 271 -5.89 -6.33 -0.60
C LEU A 271 -4.45 -6.46 -1.13
N TYR A 272 -3.77 -5.34 -1.36
CA TYR A 272 -2.46 -5.29 -2.01
C TYR A 272 -1.42 -4.64 -1.09
N VAL A 273 -0.48 -5.40 -0.59
CA VAL A 273 0.57 -4.91 0.32
C VAL A 273 1.84 -4.66 -0.49
N LYS A 274 2.33 -3.41 -0.44
CA LYS A 274 3.61 -3.04 -1.05
C LYS A 274 4.78 -3.12 -0.07
N SER A 275 4.54 -2.75 1.18
CA SER A 275 5.57 -2.70 2.22
C SER A 275 4.94 -2.77 3.60
N ALA A 276 5.59 -3.46 4.54
CA ALA A 276 5.14 -3.58 5.93
C ALA A 276 6.34 -3.71 6.89
N PRO A 277 7.07 -2.62 7.15
CA PRO A 277 8.34 -2.69 7.88
C PRO A 277 8.19 -2.99 9.39
N ARG A 278 7.00 -2.81 9.99
CA ARG A 278 6.78 -2.95 11.44
C ARG A 278 5.82 -4.09 11.76
N THR A 279 5.95 -4.67 12.96
CA THR A 279 5.04 -5.73 13.44
C THR A 279 3.57 -5.28 13.49
N LEU A 280 3.31 -4.02 13.85
CA LEU A 280 1.98 -3.43 13.83
C LEU A 280 1.38 -3.40 12.42
N ASP A 281 2.20 -3.22 11.38
CA ASP A 281 1.73 -3.23 9.99
C ASP A 281 1.17 -4.59 9.63
N ILE A 282 1.88 -5.67 10.00
CA ILE A 282 1.44 -7.04 9.78
C ILE A 282 0.10 -7.31 10.47
N ARG A 283 -0.08 -6.87 11.72
CA ARG A 283 -1.36 -6.98 12.43
C ARG A 283 -2.49 -6.28 11.68
N ASN A 284 -2.26 -5.03 11.26
CA ASN A 284 -3.27 -4.23 10.54
C ASN A 284 -3.63 -4.85 9.18
N ILE A 285 -2.65 -5.49 8.53
CA ILE A 285 -2.86 -6.16 7.25
C ILE A 285 -3.80 -7.35 7.41
N PHE A 286 -3.50 -8.25 8.34
CA PHE A 286 -4.30 -9.45 8.55
C PHE A 286 -5.67 -9.13 9.18
N ALA A 287 -5.77 -8.10 10.03
CA ALA A 287 -7.04 -7.64 10.57
C ALA A 287 -8.02 -7.23 9.45
N LEU A 288 -7.57 -6.43 8.48
CA LEU A 288 -8.42 -6.07 7.33
C LEU A 288 -8.69 -7.27 6.43
N ALA A 289 -7.69 -8.15 6.21
CA ALA A 289 -7.89 -9.37 5.42
C ALA A 289 -9.02 -10.24 5.96
N ARG A 290 -9.06 -10.48 7.28
CA ARG A 290 -10.13 -11.22 7.95
C ARG A 290 -11.50 -10.56 7.79
N GLN A 291 -11.57 -9.24 7.95
CA GLN A 291 -12.81 -8.47 7.77
C GLN A 291 -13.34 -8.53 6.33
N MET A 292 -12.45 -8.68 5.35
CA MET A 292 -12.78 -8.68 3.93
C MET A 292 -12.94 -10.09 3.34
N THR A 293 -12.94 -11.14 4.17
CA THR A 293 -13.10 -12.52 3.70
C THR A 293 -14.45 -12.76 3.02
N PRO A 294 -14.50 -13.53 1.91
CA PRO A 294 -13.36 -14.11 1.20
C PRO A 294 -12.58 -13.07 0.38
N CYS A 295 -11.24 -13.10 0.43
CA CYS A 295 -10.40 -12.11 -0.26
C CYS A 295 -9.12 -12.70 -0.87
N LEU A 296 -8.56 -11.98 -1.84
CA LEU A 296 -7.17 -12.14 -2.28
C LEU A 296 -6.26 -11.18 -1.49
N LEU A 297 -5.27 -11.70 -0.77
CA LEU A 297 -4.22 -10.92 -0.12
C LEU A 297 -2.92 -11.03 -0.93
N VAL A 298 -2.55 -9.96 -1.61
CA VAL A 298 -1.30 -9.85 -2.36
C VAL A 298 -0.21 -9.27 -1.47
N LEU A 299 0.93 -9.96 -1.39
CA LEU A 299 2.14 -9.56 -0.68
C LEU A 299 3.26 -9.40 -1.73
N GLU A 300 3.35 -8.23 -2.34
CA GLU A 300 4.39 -7.98 -3.34
C GLU A 300 5.74 -7.79 -2.64
N ASP A 301 6.79 -8.40 -3.20
CA ASP A 301 8.16 -8.40 -2.69
C ASP A 301 8.20 -8.77 -1.20
N ILE A 302 7.77 -10.00 -0.91
CA ILE A 302 7.54 -10.51 0.44
C ILE A 302 8.80 -10.45 1.33
N ASP A 303 9.99 -10.42 0.74
CA ASP A 303 11.26 -10.18 1.42
C ASP A 303 11.33 -8.79 2.09
N THR A 304 10.64 -7.78 1.56
CA THR A 304 10.49 -6.45 2.19
C THR A 304 9.47 -6.44 3.33
N ILE A 305 8.55 -7.40 3.33
CA ILE A 305 7.47 -7.55 4.33
C ILE A 305 7.93 -8.44 5.49
N VAL A 306 8.67 -9.51 5.19
CA VAL A 306 9.13 -10.51 6.15
C VAL A 306 10.62 -10.32 6.43
N THR A 307 10.89 -9.35 7.31
CA THR A 307 12.23 -9.01 7.78
C THR A 307 12.53 -9.69 9.11
N ALA A 308 13.77 -9.58 9.61
CA ALA A 308 14.13 -10.09 10.93
C ALA A 308 13.22 -9.58 12.06
N GLN A 309 12.69 -8.36 11.94
CA GLN A 309 11.80 -7.74 12.93
C GLN A 309 10.36 -8.23 12.82
N THR A 310 9.85 -8.44 11.61
CA THR A 310 8.44 -8.78 11.36
C THR A 310 8.16 -10.28 11.26
N ARG A 311 9.20 -11.09 11.00
CA ARG A 311 9.13 -12.54 10.76
C ARG A 311 8.25 -13.30 11.74
N SER A 312 8.54 -13.22 13.04
CA SER A 312 7.81 -13.99 14.06
C SER A 312 6.33 -13.61 14.09
N TYR A 313 6.04 -12.32 13.93
CA TYR A 313 4.68 -11.81 13.92
C TYR A 313 3.92 -12.25 12.66
N PHE A 314 4.56 -12.15 11.48
CA PHE A 314 3.99 -12.63 10.21
C PHE A 314 3.67 -14.13 10.25
N PHE A 315 4.55 -14.94 10.84
CA PHE A 315 4.29 -16.38 10.99
C PHE A 315 3.12 -16.68 11.90
N ASN A 316 2.98 -15.97 13.00
CA ASN A 316 1.84 -16.11 13.90
C ASN A 316 0.52 -15.77 13.20
N GLU A 317 0.51 -14.69 12.41
CA GLU A 317 -0.68 -14.30 11.64
C GLU A 317 -1.01 -15.33 10.55
N VAL A 318 -0.02 -15.84 9.79
CA VAL A 318 -0.24 -16.82 8.70
C VAL A 318 -0.62 -18.22 9.21
N ASP A 319 0.02 -18.66 10.29
CA ASP A 319 -0.27 -19.97 10.91
C ASP A 319 -1.66 -19.98 11.56
N GLY A 320 -2.25 -18.79 11.79
CA GLY A 320 -3.65 -18.64 12.13
C GLY A 320 -3.93 -18.84 13.62
N LEU A 321 -3.21 -18.11 14.49
CA LEU A 321 -3.66 -17.91 15.88
C LEU A 321 -5.10 -17.32 15.92
N GLU A 322 -5.50 -16.62 14.86
CA GLU A 322 -6.84 -16.16 14.56
C GLU A 322 -7.37 -16.79 13.25
N ASN A 323 -8.69 -16.81 13.04
CA ASN A 323 -9.29 -17.46 11.86
C ASN A 323 -8.95 -16.72 10.56
N ASN A 324 -8.31 -17.41 9.61
CA ASN A 324 -7.93 -16.92 8.28
C ASN A 324 -8.73 -17.57 7.14
N ASP A 325 -9.87 -18.20 7.45
CA ASP A 325 -10.75 -18.82 6.46
C ASP A 325 -11.19 -17.80 5.39
N GLY A 326 -11.15 -18.22 4.13
CA GLY A 326 -11.49 -17.39 2.98
C GLY A 326 -10.35 -16.52 2.46
N ILE A 327 -9.15 -16.57 3.06
CA ILE A 327 -7.99 -15.81 2.58
C ILE A 327 -7.14 -16.65 1.61
N LEU A 328 -7.05 -16.21 0.36
CA LEU A 328 -6.04 -16.66 -0.60
C LEU A 328 -4.86 -15.69 -0.58
N MET A 329 -3.68 -16.13 -0.18
CA MET A 329 -2.46 -15.32 -0.20
C MET A 329 -1.67 -15.56 -1.48
N VAL A 330 -1.17 -14.49 -2.09
CA VAL A 330 -0.22 -14.54 -3.20
C VAL A 330 0.96 -13.65 -2.87
N ALA A 331 2.14 -14.23 -2.75
CA ALA A 331 3.38 -13.51 -2.48
C ALA A 331 4.27 -13.51 -3.73
N SER A 332 5.01 -12.42 -3.97
CA SER A 332 6.08 -12.39 -4.98
C SER A 332 7.45 -12.21 -4.34
N THR A 333 8.48 -12.78 -4.95
CA THR A 333 9.88 -12.48 -4.61
C THR A 333 10.77 -12.68 -5.83
N ASN A 334 11.90 -11.95 -5.88
CA ASN A 334 12.95 -12.22 -6.88
C ASN A 334 13.94 -13.28 -6.39
N HIS A 335 14.05 -13.49 -5.07
CA HIS A 335 15.12 -14.26 -4.43
C HIS A 335 14.54 -15.34 -3.50
N ILE A 336 14.01 -16.43 -4.09
CA ILE A 336 13.40 -17.49 -3.26
C ILE A 336 14.39 -18.17 -2.31
N ASP A 337 15.67 -18.19 -2.66
CA ASP A 337 16.74 -18.81 -1.88
C ASP A 337 17.17 -17.96 -0.67
N GLU A 338 16.95 -16.65 -0.75
CA GLU A 338 17.19 -15.69 0.35
C GLU A 338 15.98 -15.59 1.29
N LEU A 339 14.82 -16.06 0.83
CA LEU A 339 13.58 -16.06 1.60
C LEU A 339 13.70 -16.98 2.83
N ASP A 340 13.08 -16.56 3.93
CA ASP A 340 13.05 -17.35 5.14
C ASP A 340 12.63 -18.81 4.89
N PRO A 341 13.38 -19.81 5.39
CA PRO A 341 13.02 -21.23 5.21
C PRO A 341 11.62 -21.58 5.71
N GLY A 342 11.12 -20.85 6.71
CA GLY A 342 9.76 -21.00 7.21
C GLY A 342 8.68 -20.58 6.20
N LEU A 343 9.00 -19.75 5.21
CA LEU A 343 8.13 -19.40 4.09
C LEU A 343 8.35 -20.33 2.90
N SER A 344 9.61 -20.58 2.54
CA SER A 344 9.95 -21.32 1.33
C SER A 344 9.83 -22.83 1.50
N LYS A 345 10.00 -23.41 2.69
CA LYS A 345 10.04 -24.88 2.86
C LYS A 345 8.83 -25.46 3.58
N ARG A 346 8.01 -24.65 4.27
CA ARG A 346 6.88 -25.14 5.07
C ARG A 346 5.55 -25.07 4.30
N PRO A 347 4.95 -26.22 3.93
CA PRO A 347 3.77 -26.24 3.07
C PRO A 347 2.57 -25.47 3.64
N SER A 348 2.32 -25.54 4.95
CA SER A 348 1.13 -24.96 5.63
C SER A 348 0.93 -23.44 5.53
N ARG A 349 1.88 -22.73 4.92
CA ARG A 349 1.88 -21.28 4.73
C ARG A 349 1.73 -20.94 3.26
N PHE A 350 2.62 -21.49 2.44
CA PHE A 350 2.63 -21.34 0.99
C PHE A 350 2.77 -22.72 0.33
N ASP A 351 1.62 -23.31 0.02
CA ASP A 351 1.53 -24.70 -0.45
C ASP A 351 1.96 -24.86 -1.91
N ARG A 352 1.92 -23.78 -2.72
CA ARG A 352 2.29 -23.81 -4.14
C ARG A 352 3.28 -22.71 -4.48
N LYS A 353 4.18 -23.04 -5.41
CA LYS A 353 5.23 -22.14 -5.89
C LYS A 353 5.25 -22.16 -7.41
N TYR A 354 5.34 -20.99 -8.02
CA TYR A 354 5.34 -20.78 -9.45
C TYR A 354 6.62 -20.07 -9.84
N LEU A 355 7.48 -20.76 -10.59
CA LEU A 355 8.70 -20.19 -11.15
C LEU A 355 8.36 -19.39 -12.39
N PHE A 356 8.81 -18.14 -12.43
CA PHE A 356 8.79 -17.25 -13.59
C PHE A 356 10.24 -17.13 -14.10
N PRO A 357 10.70 -18.06 -14.95
CA PRO A 357 12.05 -18.03 -15.48
C PRO A 357 12.20 -16.95 -16.56
N ALA A 358 13.39 -16.81 -17.14
CA ALA A 358 13.54 -16.10 -18.40
C ALA A 358 12.62 -16.71 -19.48
N PRO A 359 12.03 -15.91 -20.37
CA PRO A 359 11.09 -16.37 -21.36
C PRO A 359 11.73 -17.38 -22.33
N SER A 360 11.01 -18.46 -22.58
CA SER A 360 11.35 -19.43 -23.62
C SER A 360 11.33 -18.79 -25.01
N LYS A 361 11.95 -19.44 -26.01
CA LYS A 361 11.91 -18.95 -27.40
C LYS A 361 10.46 -18.72 -27.87
N ALA A 362 9.55 -19.63 -27.57
CA ALA A 362 8.13 -19.49 -27.94
C ALA A 362 7.46 -18.27 -27.29
N GLU A 363 7.78 -17.97 -26.03
CA GLU A 363 7.28 -16.78 -25.33
C GLU A 363 7.91 -15.48 -25.88
N ARG A 364 9.19 -15.50 -26.22
CA ARG A 364 9.86 -14.37 -26.89
C ARG A 364 9.24 -14.09 -28.25
N VAL A 365 8.97 -15.12 -29.06
CA VAL A 365 8.24 -14.99 -30.34
C VAL A 365 6.88 -14.31 -30.12
N GLN A 366 6.10 -14.74 -29.11
CA GLN A 366 4.83 -14.08 -28.78
C GLN A 366 5.01 -12.62 -28.36
N TYR A 367 6.06 -12.30 -27.61
CA TYR A 367 6.36 -10.94 -27.16
C TYR A 367 6.77 -10.03 -28.32
N VAL A 368 7.57 -10.55 -29.25
CA VAL A 368 7.96 -9.85 -30.49
C VAL A 368 6.75 -9.64 -31.40
N GLN A 369 5.85 -10.61 -31.50
CA GLN A 369 4.56 -10.45 -32.19
C GLN A 369 3.69 -9.36 -31.57
N TYR A 370 3.66 -9.27 -30.24
CA TYR A 370 2.98 -8.18 -29.55
C TYR A 370 3.54 -6.81 -29.96
N TRP A 371 4.86 -6.66 -30.01
CA TRP A 371 5.51 -5.43 -30.47
C TRP A 371 5.19 -5.12 -31.93
N ARG A 372 5.22 -6.13 -32.80
CA ARG A 372 4.82 -5.98 -34.20
C ARG A 372 3.38 -5.48 -34.34
N GLN A 373 2.44 -6.03 -33.57
CA GLN A 373 1.06 -5.55 -33.57
C GLN A 373 0.93 -4.12 -33.03
N LYS A 374 1.67 -3.78 -31.98
CA LYS A 374 1.72 -2.44 -31.38
C LYS A 374 2.23 -1.39 -32.38
N LEU A 375 3.20 -1.76 -33.23
CA LEU A 375 3.82 -0.90 -34.23
C LEU A 375 3.11 -0.90 -35.59
N LYS A 376 2.12 -1.78 -35.82
CA LYS A 376 1.39 -1.90 -37.10
C LYS A 376 0.81 -0.58 -37.65
N LYS A 377 0.49 0.38 -36.78
CA LYS A 377 -0.07 1.70 -37.16
C LYS A 377 0.99 2.79 -37.35
N LYS A 378 2.27 2.45 -37.27
CA LYS A 378 3.40 3.37 -37.41
C LYS A 378 4.09 3.10 -38.75
N PRO A 379 3.74 3.84 -39.82
CA PRO A 379 4.26 3.57 -41.16
C PRO A 379 5.77 3.80 -41.26
N GLU A 380 6.32 4.67 -40.42
CA GLU A 380 7.77 4.95 -40.32
C GLU A 380 8.59 3.68 -39.98
N VAL A 381 7.99 2.70 -39.29
CA VAL A 381 8.72 1.52 -38.78
C VAL A 381 8.29 0.26 -39.53
N VAL A 382 9.15 -0.20 -40.44
CA VAL A 382 8.92 -1.42 -41.22
C VAL A 382 9.22 -2.67 -40.38
N PHE A 383 8.17 -3.38 -39.95
CA PHE A 383 8.29 -4.60 -39.14
C PHE A 383 7.57 -5.81 -39.78
N PRO A 384 8.20 -6.51 -40.73
CA PRO A 384 7.64 -7.68 -41.39
C PRO A 384 7.63 -8.91 -40.46
N GLU A 385 6.85 -9.92 -40.85
CA GLU A 385 6.77 -11.20 -40.13
C GLU A 385 8.13 -11.93 -40.07
N SER A 386 8.95 -11.79 -41.11
CA SER A 386 10.27 -12.43 -41.21
C SER A 386 11.26 -12.01 -40.12
N LEU A 387 11.07 -10.84 -39.47
CA LEU A 387 11.92 -10.40 -38.37
C LEU A 387 11.55 -11.04 -37.02
N VAL A 388 10.40 -11.67 -36.90
CA VAL A 388 9.90 -12.13 -35.59
C VAL A 388 10.80 -13.21 -34.97
N GLU A 389 11.08 -14.26 -35.73
CA GLU A 389 11.94 -15.37 -35.29
C GLU A 389 13.39 -14.91 -35.06
N PRO A 390 14.05 -14.18 -35.99
CA PRO A 390 15.39 -13.63 -35.78
C PRO A 390 15.53 -12.77 -34.52
N ILE A 391 14.56 -11.87 -34.25
CA ILE A 391 14.58 -11.03 -33.05
C ILE A 391 14.45 -11.90 -31.79
N ALA A 392 13.57 -12.91 -31.81
CA ALA A 392 13.43 -13.84 -30.70
C ALA A 392 14.69 -14.70 -30.45
N ASP A 393 15.50 -14.95 -31.48
CA ASP A 393 16.75 -15.70 -31.37
C ASP A 393 17.89 -14.86 -30.77
N ILE A 394 18.08 -13.62 -31.21
CA ILE A 394 19.12 -12.75 -30.66
C ILE A 394 18.82 -12.27 -29.23
N THR A 395 17.56 -12.32 -28.80
CA THR A 395 17.11 -11.95 -27.44
C THR A 395 17.08 -13.13 -26.46
N HIS A 396 17.81 -14.22 -26.73
CA HIS A 396 17.94 -15.31 -25.77
C HIS A 396 18.49 -14.82 -24.42
N ASP A 397 17.97 -15.42 -23.34
CA ASP A 397 18.26 -15.11 -21.92
C ASP A 397 17.83 -13.72 -21.43
N PHE A 398 17.28 -12.87 -22.29
CA PHE A 398 16.68 -11.60 -21.86
C PHE A 398 15.36 -11.83 -21.15
N SER A 399 15.11 -11.09 -20.07
CA SER A 399 13.77 -10.97 -19.49
C SER A 399 12.84 -10.18 -20.42
N PHE A 400 11.52 -10.25 -20.23
CA PHE A 400 10.61 -9.40 -21.00
C PHE A 400 10.91 -7.90 -20.83
N ALA A 401 11.44 -7.49 -19.67
CA ALA A 401 11.86 -6.11 -19.46
C ALA A 401 13.07 -5.72 -20.31
N TYR A 402 14.07 -6.59 -20.46
CA TYR A 402 15.21 -6.34 -21.37
C TYR A 402 14.78 -6.34 -22.84
N ILE A 403 13.88 -7.23 -23.24
CA ILE A 403 13.34 -7.20 -24.62
C ILE A 403 12.56 -5.91 -24.86
N GLN A 404 11.77 -5.45 -23.88
CA GLN A 404 11.09 -4.17 -23.93
C GLN A 404 12.08 -3.02 -24.11
N GLU A 405 13.15 -3.00 -23.31
CA GLU A 405 14.19 -1.98 -23.40
C GLU A 405 14.84 -1.95 -24.78
N ALA A 406 15.22 -3.12 -25.32
CA ALA A 406 15.78 -3.22 -26.67
C ALA A 406 14.85 -2.57 -27.71
N PHE A 407 13.55 -2.88 -27.68
CA PHE A 407 12.58 -2.23 -28.57
C PHE A 407 12.45 -0.72 -28.34
N VAL A 408 12.38 -0.27 -27.08
CA VAL A 408 12.21 1.15 -26.76
C VAL A 408 13.41 1.95 -27.24
N SER A 409 14.63 1.49 -26.93
CA SER A 409 15.88 2.14 -27.32
C SER A 409 16.03 2.17 -28.84
N SER A 410 15.74 1.08 -29.55
CA SER A 410 15.78 1.08 -31.01
C SER A 410 14.78 2.03 -31.64
N LEU A 411 13.57 2.14 -31.10
CA LEU A 411 12.55 3.04 -31.65
C LEU A 411 12.88 4.51 -31.40
N LEU A 412 13.52 4.84 -30.27
CA LEU A 412 14.00 6.18 -29.99
C LEU A 412 15.17 6.56 -30.90
N ASP A 413 16.08 5.62 -31.15
CA ASP A 413 17.22 5.81 -32.06
C ASP A 413 16.75 6.11 -33.49
N ILE A 414 15.83 5.30 -34.03
CA ILE A 414 15.19 5.52 -35.33
C ILE A 414 14.50 6.89 -35.38
N ALA A 415 13.79 7.28 -34.31
CA ALA A 415 13.12 8.56 -34.27
C ALA A 415 14.09 9.75 -34.27
N HIS A 416 15.25 9.63 -33.62
CA HIS A 416 16.27 10.69 -33.60
C HIS A 416 16.99 10.83 -34.94
N HIS A 417 17.28 9.72 -35.63
CA HIS A 417 17.88 9.78 -36.96
C HIS A 417 16.97 10.45 -37.99
N HIS A 418 15.66 10.23 -37.92
CA HIS A 418 14.68 10.93 -38.77
C HIS A 418 14.53 12.44 -38.48
N ASP A 419 14.89 12.90 -37.28
CA ASP A 419 14.83 14.33 -36.91
C ASP A 419 16.11 15.10 -37.29
N ASP A 420 17.27 14.42 -37.38
CA ASP A 420 18.56 15.02 -37.75
C ASP A 420 18.82 15.01 -39.27
N GLU A 421 18.20 14.10 -40.03
CA GLU A 421 18.33 14.04 -41.50
C GLU A 421 17.29 14.90 -42.21
N GLY A 422 17.56 16.22 -42.28
CA GLY A 422 17.16 17.00 -43.43
C GLY A 422 18.05 16.63 -44.62
N GLU A 423 17.50 15.87 -45.58
CA GLU A 423 18.13 15.53 -46.87
C GLU A 423 19.52 14.87 -46.76
N ASP A 424 19.57 13.52 -46.72
CA ASP A 424 20.50 12.68 -47.49
C ASP A 424 20.57 11.27 -46.89
N GLU A 425 19.95 10.28 -47.53
CA GLU A 425 20.58 8.94 -47.57
C GLU A 425 20.38 8.30 -48.95
N GLU A 426 21.52 8.15 -49.64
CA GLU A 426 21.71 7.34 -50.83
C GLU A 426 21.46 5.86 -50.50
N ALA A 427 20.68 5.21 -51.37
CA ALA A 427 20.55 3.76 -51.37
C ALA A 427 21.91 3.10 -51.64
N VAL A 428 22.38 2.27 -50.70
CA VAL A 428 23.56 1.42 -50.90
C VAL A 428 23.12 0.08 -51.49
N ASP A 429 23.58 -0.20 -52.72
CA ASP A 429 23.38 -1.46 -53.43
C ASP A 429 24.42 -2.54 -53.04
N GLU A 430 23.90 -3.74 -52.82
CA GLU A 430 24.41 -5.12 -53.01
C GLU A 430 25.88 -5.51 -52.67
N ALA A 431 26.02 -6.52 -51.79
CA ALA A 431 26.75 -7.77 -52.12
C ALA A 431 26.56 -8.88 -51.07
N GLY A 432 26.20 -10.10 -51.53
CA GLY A 432 26.56 -11.37 -50.86
C GLY A 432 25.39 -12.17 -50.29
N GLY A 433 24.91 -13.16 -51.07
CA GLY A 433 23.81 -14.05 -50.68
C GLY A 433 24.16 -15.07 -49.59
N GLY A 434 23.12 -15.53 -48.87
CA GLY A 434 23.20 -16.71 -48.00
C GLY A 434 22.53 -16.62 -46.64
N ASP A 435 21.65 -15.66 -46.40
CA ASP A 435 20.53 -15.67 -45.44
C ASP A 435 19.55 -14.63 -46.03
N GLU A 436 18.25 -14.67 -45.76
CA GLU A 436 17.38 -13.56 -46.20
C GLU A 436 18.02 -12.24 -45.71
N ASP A 437 18.39 -11.31 -46.59
CA ASP A 437 19.10 -10.09 -46.18
C ASP A 437 18.19 -9.24 -45.28
N LEU A 438 18.24 -9.52 -43.97
CA LEU A 438 17.46 -8.84 -42.93
C LEU A 438 18.04 -7.46 -42.66
N ASP A 439 19.30 -7.21 -43.03
CA ASP A 439 20.01 -5.94 -42.83
C ASP A 439 19.45 -4.82 -43.71
N LYS A 440 18.62 -5.14 -44.70
CA LYS A 440 17.78 -4.16 -45.41
C LYS A 440 16.72 -3.49 -44.52
N TYR A 441 16.35 -4.09 -43.38
CA TYR A 441 15.39 -3.52 -42.46
C TYR A 441 16.12 -2.70 -41.39
N GLU A 442 15.87 -1.39 -41.37
CA GLU A 442 16.45 -0.47 -40.38
C GLU A 442 16.21 -0.94 -38.94
N LEU A 443 14.96 -1.31 -38.60
CA LEU A 443 14.61 -1.85 -37.29
C LEU A 443 15.48 -3.04 -36.89
N TRP A 444 15.81 -3.92 -37.82
CA TRP A 444 16.66 -5.08 -37.54
C TRP A 444 18.09 -4.66 -37.21
N ARG A 445 18.69 -3.78 -38.03
CA ARG A 445 20.06 -3.29 -37.80
C ARG A 445 20.19 -2.63 -36.43
N VAL A 446 19.29 -1.68 -36.14
CA VAL A 446 19.31 -0.92 -34.89
C VAL A 446 19.05 -1.84 -33.69
N LEU A 447 18.04 -2.72 -33.77
CA LEU A 447 17.71 -3.63 -32.66
C LEU A 447 18.83 -4.63 -32.38
N LYS A 448 19.49 -5.15 -33.42
CA LYS A 448 20.64 -6.03 -33.27
C LYS A 448 21.78 -5.37 -32.51
N GLU A 449 22.07 -4.10 -32.77
CA GLU A 449 23.10 -3.37 -32.01
C GLU A 449 22.66 -3.06 -30.58
N GLN A 450 21.40 -2.64 -30.36
CA GLN A 450 20.88 -2.38 -29.01
C GLN A 450 20.86 -3.64 -28.14
N VAL A 451 20.52 -4.80 -28.71
CA VAL A 451 20.58 -6.09 -28.01
C VAL A 451 22.02 -6.44 -27.62
N LYS A 452 23.00 -6.14 -28.48
CA LYS A 452 24.41 -6.35 -28.18
C LYS A 452 24.89 -5.45 -27.03
N ILE A 453 24.54 -4.16 -27.06
CA ILE A 453 24.88 -3.20 -25.99
C ILE A 453 24.33 -3.68 -24.64
N LEU A 454 23.03 -4.00 -24.59
CA LEU A 454 22.38 -4.48 -23.35
C LEU A 454 23.01 -5.76 -22.82
N ARG A 455 23.46 -6.65 -23.73
CA ARG A 455 24.12 -7.89 -23.34
C ARG A 455 25.52 -7.65 -22.76
N ASP A 456 26.30 -6.76 -23.38
CA ASP A 456 27.62 -6.36 -22.86
C ASP A 456 27.48 -5.71 -21.47
N GLU A 457 26.42 -4.93 -21.23
CA GLU A 457 26.11 -4.36 -19.92
C GLU A 457 25.74 -5.43 -18.87
N MET A 458 24.90 -6.40 -19.24
CA MET A 458 24.53 -7.54 -18.38
C MET A 458 25.76 -8.35 -17.97
N ASP A 459 26.64 -8.66 -18.93
CA ASP A 459 27.87 -9.42 -18.66
C ASP A 459 28.84 -8.62 -17.77
N ALA A 460 28.95 -7.31 -17.98
CA ALA A 460 29.75 -6.42 -17.13
C ALA A 460 29.19 -6.33 -15.70
N GLU A 461 27.87 -6.31 -15.53
CA GLU A 461 27.22 -6.31 -14.21
C GLU A 461 27.42 -7.65 -13.49
N ALA A 462 27.29 -8.77 -14.20
CA ALA A 462 27.58 -10.10 -13.67
C ALA A 462 29.04 -10.23 -13.18
N LEU A 463 30.00 -9.60 -13.87
CA LEU A 463 31.41 -9.55 -13.48
C LEU A 463 31.70 -8.61 -12.29
N ARG A 464 30.82 -7.61 -12.02
CA ARG A 464 30.94 -6.71 -10.86
C ARG A 464 30.43 -7.33 -9.57
N VAL A 465 29.64 -8.39 -9.64
CA VAL A 465 29.24 -9.19 -8.49
C VAL A 465 30.42 -10.10 -8.12
N ASP A 466 31.36 -9.54 -7.35
CA ASP A 466 32.55 -10.26 -6.84
C ASP A 466 32.11 -11.49 -6.01
N PRO A 467 32.48 -12.73 -6.38
CA PRO A 467 32.12 -13.93 -5.63
C PRO A 467 32.58 -13.88 -4.16
N ASP A 468 33.65 -13.14 -3.88
CA ASP A 468 34.28 -13.04 -2.55
C ASP A 468 33.55 -12.11 -1.57
N PHE A 469 32.56 -11.34 -2.02
CA PHE A 469 31.74 -10.51 -1.11
C PHE A 469 30.64 -11.28 -0.37
N THR A 470 30.41 -12.56 -0.70
CA THR A 470 29.55 -13.45 0.10
C THR A 470 30.18 -13.88 1.44
N THR A 471 31.45 -13.53 1.70
CA THR A 471 32.19 -13.94 2.90
C THR A 471 32.28 -12.89 4.01
N PHE A 472 31.78 -11.67 3.83
CA PHE A 472 31.86 -10.61 4.86
C PHE A 472 30.71 -10.60 5.88
N ALA A 473 29.66 -11.40 5.68
CA ALA A 473 28.56 -11.55 6.65
C ALA A 473 28.79 -12.60 7.75
N ALA A 474 29.97 -13.25 7.79
CA ALA A 474 30.30 -14.31 8.75
C ALA A 474 31.21 -13.88 9.91
N HIS A 475 31.64 -12.61 10.00
CA HIS A 475 32.60 -12.15 11.02
C HIS A 475 32.10 -10.95 11.84
N THR A 476 30.93 -11.10 12.47
CA THR A 476 30.56 -10.34 13.68
C THR A 476 29.81 -11.22 14.68
N ALA A 477 30.33 -12.42 14.94
CA ALA A 477 30.04 -13.10 16.20
C ALA A 477 31.01 -12.55 17.26
N PRO A 478 30.55 -12.10 18.44
CA PRO A 478 31.46 -11.74 19.52
C PRO A 478 32.26 -12.98 19.94
N PRO A 479 33.56 -12.83 20.27
CA PRO A 479 34.41 -13.98 20.59
C PRO A 479 33.90 -14.69 21.85
N ALA A 480 33.76 -16.01 21.75
CA ALA A 480 33.55 -16.89 22.87
C ALA A 480 34.73 -16.77 23.84
N SER A 481 34.48 -16.32 25.06
CA SER A 481 35.46 -16.33 26.15
C SER A 481 35.61 -17.75 26.69
N HIS A 482 36.76 -18.36 26.42
CA HIS A 482 37.23 -19.56 27.13
C HIS A 482 38.44 -19.21 28.01
N ASN A 483 38.23 -19.35 29.32
CA ASN A 483 39.02 -20.13 30.29
C ASN A 483 39.24 -19.40 31.62
N TYR A 484 38.60 -19.92 32.67
CA TYR A 484 39.18 -20.15 33.99
C TYR A 484 38.63 -21.51 34.46
N VAL A 485 39.43 -22.58 34.32
CA VAL A 485 40.20 -23.27 35.37
C VAL A 485 39.31 -24.14 36.29
N GLU A 486 39.61 -25.45 36.26
CA GLU A 486 39.15 -26.51 37.17
C GLU A 486 39.37 -26.12 38.65
N ASP A 487 38.47 -26.50 39.57
CA ASP A 487 38.73 -27.59 40.52
C ASP A 487 37.58 -27.79 41.54
N SER A 488 37.30 -29.06 41.82
CA SER A 488 36.79 -29.66 43.06
C SER A 488 35.44 -29.26 43.72
N GLY A 489 34.60 -30.28 43.98
CA GLY A 489 33.92 -30.39 45.30
C GLY A 489 32.43 -30.77 45.37
N TYR A 490 32.07 -32.04 45.10
CA TYR A 490 31.04 -32.88 45.80
C TYR A 490 29.56 -32.36 45.96
N PRO A 491 28.57 -33.19 46.37
CA PRO A 491 27.83 -34.12 45.52
C PRO A 491 26.28 -33.96 45.58
N SER A 492 25.61 -34.77 44.74
CA SER A 492 24.20 -35.23 44.76
C SER A 492 23.24 -34.81 45.88
N THR A 493 21.98 -34.55 45.53
CA THR A 493 20.81 -35.39 45.92
C THR A 493 19.53 -34.94 45.18
N ASN A 494 18.66 -35.93 44.97
CA ASN A 494 17.38 -35.88 44.25
C ASN A 494 16.23 -35.52 45.24
N PRO A 495 14.93 -35.68 44.91
CA PRO A 495 13.90 -34.64 44.81
C PRO A 495 12.84 -34.77 45.94
N GLU A 496 11.71 -34.07 45.75
CA GLU A 496 10.39 -34.24 46.41
C GLU A 496 9.93 -33.12 47.36
N ASP A 497 8.60 -32.95 47.34
CA ASP A 497 7.72 -32.19 48.23
C ASP A 497 7.79 -30.66 48.20
N SER A 498 6.70 -29.89 48.31
CA SER A 498 5.27 -30.12 48.51
C SER A 498 4.61 -28.74 48.35
N ASN A 499 3.52 -28.62 47.59
CA ASN A 499 2.16 -28.34 48.06
C ASN A 499 1.94 -27.12 49.01
N LEU A 500 0.86 -26.38 48.70
CA LEU A 500 -0.04 -25.65 49.60
C LEU A 500 0.36 -24.24 50.12
N LEU A 501 -0.30 -23.17 49.64
CA LEU A 501 -1.50 -22.55 50.28
C LEU A 501 -1.83 -21.12 49.78
N HIS A 502 -3.14 -20.88 49.79
CA HIS A 502 -3.91 -19.64 49.65
C HIS A 502 -3.38 -18.39 50.39
N HIS A 503 -3.50 -17.19 49.80
CA HIS A 503 -4.48 -16.14 50.17
C HIS A 503 -4.22 -14.76 49.49
N THR A 504 -5.25 -14.26 48.80
CA THR A 504 -5.85 -12.89 48.69
C THR A 504 -5.08 -11.58 48.99
N TYR A 505 -5.47 -10.53 48.22
CA TYR A 505 -5.24 -9.05 48.30
C TYR A 505 -3.88 -8.55 47.77
N SER A 506 -3.68 -7.39 47.10
CA SER A 506 -4.48 -6.23 46.65
C SER A 506 -3.61 -5.40 45.66
N GLU A 507 -4.26 -4.65 44.76
CA GLU A 507 -3.88 -3.34 44.17
C GLU A 507 -2.42 -2.96 43.77
N SER A 508 -2.36 -2.35 42.57
CA SER A 508 -1.36 -1.35 42.09
C SER A 508 0.05 -1.88 41.78
N SER A 509 0.89 -1.31 40.93
CA SER A 509 0.84 -0.43 39.76
C SER A 509 2.31 -0.37 39.26
N HIS A 510 2.52 0.08 38.03
CA HIS A 510 3.80 0.55 37.46
C HIS A 510 4.90 -0.47 37.10
N GLY A 511 5.18 -0.50 35.79
CA GLY A 511 6.43 -0.98 35.22
C GLY A 511 7.55 0.05 35.29
N SER A 512 8.77 -0.43 35.08
CA SER A 512 9.95 0.36 34.73
C SER A 512 10.82 -0.48 33.82
N ALA A 513 10.99 -0.02 32.58
CA ALA A 513 11.98 -0.48 31.63
C ALA A 513 13.19 0.47 31.70
N ILE A 514 14.38 -0.10 31.85
CA ILE A 514 15.65 0.60 31.88
C ILE A 514 16.21 0.65 30.45
N HIS A 515 16.44 1.86 29.93
CA HIS A 515 17.17 2.12 28.69
C HIS A 515 18.53 2.76 29.01
N GLN A 516 19.62 2.22 28.46
CA GLN A 516 20.94 2.84 28.42
C GLN A 516 21.12 3.72 27.16
N PRO A 517 21.91 4.81 27.21
CA PRO A 517 22.09 5.74 26.09
C PRO A 517 23.30 5.37 25.20
N LEU A 518 23.15 5.57 23.88
CA LEU A 518 24.23 5.49 22.89
C LEU A 518 24.60 6.89 22.39
N ALA A 519 25.90 7.16 22.39
CA ALA A 519 26.53 8.42 22.05
C ALA A 519 26.53 8.70 20.54
N ILE A 520 26.30 9.97 20.17
CA ILE A 520 26.36 10.47 18.79
C ILE A 520 27.76 11.07 18.55
N ARG A 521 28.48 10.55 17.55
CA ARG A 521 29.69 11.16 16.96
C ARG A 521 29.29 12.03 15.75
N GLY A 522 29.91 13.19 15.64
CA GLY A 522 29.57 14.25 14.68
C GLY A 522 29.98 13.99 13.23
N ILE A 523 29.30 14.72 12.32
CA ILE A 523 29.56 14.78 10.88
C ILE A 523 29.69 16.27 10.47
N HIS A 524 30.69 16.57 9.65
CA HIS A 524 31.03 17.89 9.09
C HIS A 524 30.09 18.30 7.93
N PRO A 525 29.99 19.60 7.60
CA PRO A 525 29.01 20.14 6.67
C PRO A 525 29.53 20.09 5.22
N GLY A 526 28.81 19.39 4.35
CA GLY A 526 29.11 19.36 2.93
C GLY A 526 28.36 18.27 2.18
N ASP A 527 27.03 18.23 2.29
CA ASP A 527 26.17 17.47 1.36
C ASP A 527 24.78 18.13 1.28
N GLY A 528 24.25 18.16 0.06
CA GLY A 528 23.19 19.06 -0.40
C GLY A 528 21.84 18.94 0.32
N PHE A 529 21.18 20.09 0.46
CA PHE A 529 19.79 20.19 0.90
C PHE A 529 18.85 19.47 -0.07
N SER A 530 18.46 18.24 0.27
CA SER A 530 17.17 17.68 -0.17
C SER A 530 16.08 18.28 0.71
N ALA A 531 15.29 19.19 0.15
CA ALA A 531 14.16 19.80 0.83
C ALA A 531 13.19 18.72 1.33
N LEU A 532 13.11 18.56 2.66
CA LEU A 532 12.09 17.79 3.35
C LEU A 532 10.71 18.34 2.95
N GLN A 533 9.94 17.58 2.17
CA GLN A 533 8.51 17.83 1.99
C GLN A 533 7.81 17.66 3.35
N PRO A 534 6.85 18.53 3.71
CA PRO A 534 6.07 18.34 4.92
C PRO A 534 5.13 17.13 4.79
N PRO A 535 4.82 16.42 5.89
CA PRO A 535 3.95 15.25 5.87
C PRO A 535 2.48 15.71 5.81
N PHE A 536 2.01 16.07 4.61
CA PHE A 536 0.59 16.28 4.34
C PHE A 536 0.13 15.30 3.26
N SER A 537 -0.24 14.09 3.69
CA SER A 537 -1.07 13.16 2.92
C SER A 537 -1.67 12.06 3.80
N GLY A 538 -2.42 12.45 4.83
CA GLY A 538 -3.56 11.64 5.31
C GLY A 538 -4.75 11.84 4.36
N PRO A 539 -5.79 10.98 4.37
CA PRO A 539 -6.77 10.93 3.30
C PRO A 539 -7.52 12.25 3.22
N ALA A 540 -7.23 13.04 2.18
CA ALA A 540 -8.26 13.88 1.60
C ALA A 540 -9.33 12.90 1.12
N CYS A 541 -10.44 12.82 1.84
CA CYS A 541 -11.68 12.26 1.34
C CYS A 541 -11.86 12.81 -0.09
N PRO A 542 -12.00 11.97 -1.14
CA PRO A 542 -12.28 12.48 -2.46
C PRO A 542 -13.69 13.07 -2.38
N THR A 543 -13.77 14.38 -2.14
CA THR A 543 -14.97 15.14 -2.44
C THR A 543 -15.11 15.05 -3.95
N PHE A 544 -15.98 14.14 -4.41
CA PHE A 544 -16.40 14.09 -5.79
C PHE A 544 -16.88 15.49 -6.16
N GLY A 545 -16.07 16.19 -6.95
CA GLY A 545 -16.51 17.35 -7.68
C GLY A 545 -17.69 16.93 -8.56
N ASP A 546 -18.71 17.77 -8.55
CA ASP A 546 -19.97 17.65 -9.28
C ASP A 546 -19.77 16.99 -10.66
N SER A 547 -20.06 15.68 -10.74
CA SER A 547 -20.01 14.89 -11.97
C SER A 547 -21.37 14.26 -12.21
N ARG A 548 -22.35 15.13 -12.48
CA ARG A 548 -23.69 14.75 -12.95
C ARG A 548 -23.70 13.92 -14.26
N ASP A 549 -22.54 13.71 -14.90
CA ASP A 549 -22.44 13.09 -16.21
C ASP A 549 -21.87 11.65 -16.26
N GLN A 550 -21.51 11.00 -15.14
CA GLN A 550 -20.92 9.64 -15.18
C GLN A 550 -21.82 8.48 -14.72
N LEU A 551 -23.06 8.72 -14.30
CA LEU A 551 -23.95 7.68 -13.74
C LEU A 551 -25.27 7.46 -14.51
N ARG A 552 -25.33 7.82 -15.80
CA ARG A 552 -26.47 7.43 -16.66
C ARG A 552 -26.19 6.07 -17.30
N GLY A 553 -26.59 4.99 -16.63
CA GLY A 553 -26.59 3.68 -17.28
C GLY A 553 -26.74 2.47 -16.37
N MET A 554 -27.66 2.47 -15.40
CA MET A 554 -28.07 1.22 -14.75
C MET A 554 -29.58 1.21 -14.52
N THR A 555 -30.24 0.28 -15.20
CA THR A 555 -31.66 -0.03 -15.08
C THR A 555 -31.93 -0.81 -13.80
N TRP A 556 -32.98 -0.40 -13.11
CA TRP A 556 -33.47 -0.92 -11.84
C TRP A 556 -34.01 -2.35 -11.94
N PHE A 557 -33.74 -3.16 -10.90
CA PHE A 557 -34.57 -4.31 -10.53
C PHE A 557 -35.31 -3.95 -9.24
N GLU A 558 -36.64 -3.98 -9.31
CA GLU A 558 -37.56 -3.76 -8.19
C GLU A 558 -37.35 -4.83 -7.10
N ILE A 559 -37.15 -4.40 -5.85
CA ILE A 559 -37.35 -5.26 -4.69
C ILE A 559 -38.74 -4.93 -4.14
N GLY A 560 -39.68 -5.82 -4.43
CA GLY A 560 -41.04 -5.76 -3.93
C GLY A 560 -41.10 -6.04 -2.43
N HIS A 561 -41.89 -5.23 -1.73
CA HIS A 561 -42.39 -5.49 -0.39
C HIS A 561 -43.06 -6.86 -0.28
N LYS A 562 -42.66 -7.65 0.73
CA LYS A 562 -43.57 -8.42 1.58
C LYS A 562 -42.95 -8.61 2.95
#